data_AF-A0A343J193-F1
#
_entry.id   AF-A0A343J193-F1
#
_cell.length_a   1.000
_cell.length_b   1.000
_cell.length_c   1.000
_cell.angle_alpha   90.00
_cell.angle_beta   90.00
_cell.angle_gamma   90.00
#
_symmetry.space_group_name_H-M   'P 1'
#
loop_
_entity.id
_entity.type
_entity.pdbx_description
1 polymer ?
#
loop_
_entity_poly.entity_id
_entity_poly.type
_entity_poly.pdbx_seq_one_letter_code
_entity_poly.pdbx_strand_id
1 'polypeptide(L)'
;MLSRVTAVEPLQFCAKHLAIMEGSATQGDNRETHAVGVLSKIHTTLTILKDKGVNAVFWDFPNLGHGPMFNASFRQALLDISGENANYTAGCHELSH
;
A
#
# COMPACT_ATOMS: atom_id res chain seq x y z
N MET A 1 7.92 -0.32 11.38
CA MET A 1 8.12 -0.72 9.96
C MET A 1 7.67 0.39 9.03
N LEU A 2 6.39 0.80 9.04
CA LEU A 2 5.88 1.91 8.20
C LEU A 2 6.68 3.23 8.32
N SER A 3 7.11 3.59 9.53
CA SER A 3 7.95 4.78 9.76
C SER A 3 9.31 4.77 9.04
N ARG A 4 9.83 3.58 8.68
CA ARG A 4 11.06 3.46 7.88
C ARG A 4 10.77 3.59 6.38
N VAL A 5 9.56 3.23 5.96
CA VAL A 5 9.11 3.35 4.56
C VAL A 5 8.86 4.81 4.19
N THR A 6 8.52 5.66 5.15
CA THR A 6 8.31 7.11 4.93
C THR A 6 9.60 7.93 4.81
N ALA A 7 10.75 7.37 5.21
CA ALA A 7 12.07 8.01 5.13
C ALA A 7 12.68 7.88 3.71
N VAL A 8 11.91 8.31 2.70
CA VAL A 8 12.26 8.23 1.28
C VAL A 8 12.86 9.54 0.77
N GLU A 9 13.92 9.43 -0.03
CA GLU A 9 14.44 10.46 -0.93
C GLU A 9 13.73 10.36 -2.29
N PRO A 10 13.01 11.38 -2.77
CA PRO A 10 12.15 11.28 -3.96
C PRO A 10 12.83 10.69 -5.20
N LEU A 11 14.06 11.12 -5.50
CA LEU A 11 14.83 10.66 -6.67
C LEU A 11 15.17 9.16 -6.62
N GLN A 12 15.19 8.54 -5.44
CA GLN A 12 15.50 7.11 -5.28
C GLN A 12 14.28 6.19 -5.42
N PHE A 13 13.07 6.74 -5.49
CA PHE A 13 11.81 5.99 -5.45
C PHE A 13 10.84 6.31 -6.59
N CYS A 14 11.18 7.24 -7.48
CA CYS A 14 10.32 7.66 -8.59
C CYS A 14 10.00 6.55 -9.61
N ALA A 15 10.88 5.55 -9.76
CA ALA A 15 10.65 4.37 -10.61
C ALA A 15 10.11 3.16 -9.83
N LYS A 16 9.76 3.33 -8.55
CA LYS A 16 9.29 2.24 -7.69
C LYS A 16 7.80 2.35 -7.44
N HIS A 17 7.14 1.20 -7.51
CA HIS A 17 5.75 1.05 -7.09
C HIS A 17 5.72 0.38 -5.71
N LEU A 18 4.86 0.88 -4.82
CA LEU A 18 4.61 0.26 -3.50
C LEU A 18 3.13 -0.05 -3.36
N ALA A 19 2.79 -1.34 -3.29
CA ALA A 19 1.48 -1.80 -2.86
C ALA A 19 1.52 -2.22 -1.38
N ILE A 20 0.72 -1.55 -0.55
CA ILE A 20 0.44 -2.00 0.82
C ILE A 20 -0.84 -2.85 0.76
N MET A 21 -0.82 -4.04 1.35
CA MET A 21 -1.94 -4.96 1.35
C MET A 21 -2.22 -5.38 2.79
N GLU A 22 -3.43 -5.15 3.29
CA GLU A 22 -3.83 -5.58 4.64
C GLU A 22 -5.18 -6.27 4.64
N GLY A 23 -5.34 -7.20 5.58
CA GLY A 23 -6.63 -7.78 5.90
C GLY A 23 -7.21 -7.11 7.14
N SER A 24 -8.42 -6.57 7.05
CA SER A 24 -9.14 -6.04 8.22
C SER A 24 -9.96 -7.16 8.86
N ALA A 25 -9.66 -7.57 10.10
CA ALA A 25 -10.31 -8.72 10.74
C ALA A 25 -11.83 -8.53 10.93
N THR A 26 -12.58 -9.63 10.91
CA THR A 26 -14.05 -9.69 11.13
C THR A 26 -14.48 -9.11 12.48
N GLN A 27 -15.65 -8.47 12.49
CA GLN A 27 -16.34 -7.98 13.70
C GLN A 27 -16.40 -9.03 14.81
N GLY A 28 -16.05 -8.64 16.04
CA GLY A 28 -16.11 -9.48 17.25
C GLY A 28 -14.75 -9.91 17.81
N ASP A 29 -13.65 -9.61 17.12
CA ASP A 29 -12.30 -9.75 17.65
C ASP A 29 -11.92 -8.45 18.37
N ASN A 30 -11.25 -8.52 19.53
CA ASN A 30 -10.67 -7.36 20.26
C ASN A 30 -9.61 -6.58 19.45
N ARG A 31 -9.52 -6.86 18.14
CA ARG A 31 -8.64 -6.29 17.13
C ARG A 31 -9.27 -5.14 16.35
N GLU A 32 -10.54 -4.78 16.59
CA GLU A 32 -11.23 -3.68 15.90
C GLU A 32 -10.52 -2.33 16.07
N THR A 33 -10.14 -1.98 17.30
CA THR A 33 -9.35 -0.77 17.61
C THR A 33 -7.95 -0.82 17.00
N HIS A 34 -7.39 -2.02 16.88
CA HIS A 34 -6.11 -2.26 16.23
C HIS A 34 -6.21 -2.07 14.70
N ALA A 35 -7.29 -2.56 14.08
CA ALA A 35 -7.55 -2.41 12.65
C ALA A 35 -7.77 -0.94 12.25
N VAL A 36 -8.54 -0.18 13.03
CA VAL A 36 -8.72 1.27 12.82
C VAL A 36 -7.39 2.02 12.94
N GLY A 37 -6.56 1.68 13.94
CA GLY A 37 -5.23 2.26 14.11
C GLY A 37 -4.26 1.91 12.99
N VAL A 38 -4.37 0.71 12.40
CA VAL A 38 -3.56 0.26 11.26
C VAL A 38 -3.97 1.02 9.99
N LEU A 39 -5.26 1.09 9.67
CA LEU A 39 -5.77 1.82 8.50
C LEU A 39 -5.37 3.30 8.54
N SER A 40 -5.51 3.96 9.70
CA SER A 40 -5.08 5.36 9.88
C SER A 40 -3.59 5.57 9.59
N LYS A 41 -2.73 4.65 10.07
CA LYS A 41 -1.27 4.70 9.81
C LYS A 41 -0.94 4.45 8.35
N ILE A 42 -1.68 3.55 7.68
CA ILE A 42 -1.51 3.27 6.25
C ILE A 42 -1.89 4.49 5.44
N HIS A 43 -3.05 5.10 5.69
CA HIS A 43 -3.46 6.32 4.99
C HIS A 43 -2.45 7.45 5.17
N THR A 44 -1.97 7.68 6.39
CA THR A 44 -0.90 8.66 6.65
C THR A 44 0.37 8.35 5.86
N THR A 45 0.76 7.06 5.81
CA THR A 45 1.94 6.62 5.05
C THR A 45 1.78 6.85 3.56
N LEU A 46 0.62 6.50 2.99
CA LEU A 46 0.33 6.72 1.57
C LEU A 46 0.38 8.20 1.21
N THR A 47 -0.17 9.08 2.05
CA THR A 47 -0.10 10.53 1.84
C THR A 47 1.36 10.99 1.76
N ILE A 48 2.20 10.63 2.75
CA ILE A 48 3.62 11.02 2.77
C ILE A 48 4.36 10.49 1.54
N LEU A 49 4.07 9.27 1.10
CA LEU A 49 4.71 8.66 -0.06
C LEU A 49 4.29 9.34 -1.37
N LYS A 50 3.00 9.63 -1.54
CA LYS A 50 2.48 10.33 -2.71
C LYS A 50 2.99 11.77 -2.79
N ASP A 51 3.04 12.48 -1.68
CA ASP A 51 3.61 13.85 -1.60
C ASP A 51 5.09 13.86 -2.01
N LYS A 52 5.80 12.74 -1.84
CA LYS A 52 7.19 12.55 -2.25
C LYS A 52 7.35 11.96 -3.65
N GLY A 53 6.28 11.86 -4.44
CA GLY A 53 6.31 11.36 -5.81
C GLY A 53 6.45 9.84 -5.93
N VAL A 54 6.19 9.09 -4.87
CA VAL A 54 6.19 7.61 -4.91
C VAL A 54 4.83 7.12 -5.38
N ASN A 55 4.81 6.23 -6.38
CA ASN A 55 3.60 5.54 -6.79
C ASN A 55 3.21 4.49 -5.73
N ALA A 56 2.40 4.89 -4.76
CA ALA A 56 1.95 4.05 -3.66
C ALA A 56 0.43 3.82 -3.67
N VAL A 57 0.02 2.56 -3.50
CA VAL A 57 -1.39 2.14 -3.43
C VAL A 57 -1.65 1.30 -2.18
N PHE A 58 -2.92 1.23 -1.78
CA PHE A 58 -3.37 0.38 -0.69
C PHE A 58 -4.54 -0.49 -1.14
N TRP A 59 -4.42 -1.79 -0.95
CA TRP A 59 -5.47 -2.77 -1.22
C TRP A 59 -5.93 -3.39 0.11
N ASP A 60 -7.14 -3.04 0.50
CA ASP A 60 -7.81 -3.62 1.66
C ASP A 60 -8.47 -4.94 1.26
N PHE A 61 -8.33 -5.95 2.12
CA PHE A 61 -9.00 -7.23 2.00
C PHE A 61 -9.90 -7.45 3.22
N PRO A 62 -11.13 -6.90 3.21
CA PRO A 62 -11.99 -6.91 4.37
C PRO A 62 -12.33 -8.32 4.83
N ASN A 63 -12.40 -8.48 6.15
CA ASN A 63 -12.74 -9.71 6.85
C ASN A 63 -11.73 -10.86 6.70
N LEU A 64 -10.55 -10.61 6.13
CA LEU A 64 -9.50 -11.61 6.02
C LEU A 64 -8.52 -11.54 7.20
N GLY A 65 -8.42 -12.63 7.96
CA GLY A 65 -7.31 -12.85 8.89
C GLY A 65 -6.01 -13.26 8.16
N HIS A 66 -4.91 -13.44 8.91
CA HIS A 66 -3.57 -13.67 8.34
C HIS A 66 -3.48 -14.82 7.31
N GLY A 67 -4.12 -15.97 7.58
CA GLY A 67 -4.08 -17.14 6.69
C GLY A 67 -4.72 -16.88 5.32
N PRO A 68 -6.03 -16.54 5.27
CA PRO A 68 -6.70 -16.16 4.02
C PRO A 68 -6.05 -14.96 3.30
N MET A 69 -5.53 -13.99 4.07
CA MET A 69 -4.87 -12.81 3.53
C MET A 69 -3.63 -13.14 2.71
N PHE A 70 -2.86 -14.18 3.06
CA PHE A 70 -1.70 -14.63 2.28
C PHE A 70 -2.09 -14.97 0.82
N ASN A 71 -3.10 -15.83 0.64
CA ASN A 71 -3.53 -16.25 -0.69
C ASN A 71 -4.14 -15.10 -1.48
N ALA A 72 -4.94 -14.25 -0.83
CA ALA A 72 -5.59 -13.12 -1.47
C ALA A 72 -4.56 -12.11 -1.98
N SER A 73 -3.68 -11.64 -1.10
CA SER A 73 -2.62 -10.68 -1.44
C SER A 73 -1.66 -11.21 -2.51
N PHE A 74 -1.20 -12.46 -2.37
CA PHE A 74 -0.27 -13.06 -3.33
C PHE A 74 -0.87 -13.18 -4.73
N ARG A 75 -2.11 -13.67 -4.85
CA ARG A 75 -2.79 -13.77 -6.15
C ARG A 75 -3.01 -12.39 -6.76
N GLN A 76 -3.45 -11.43 -5.96
CA GLN A 76 -3.71 -10.08 -6.44
C GLN A 76 -2.42 -9.42 -6.94
N ALA A 77 -1.28 -9.62 -6.27
CA ALA A 77 0.03 -9.15 -6.73
C ALA A 77 0.48 -9.82 -8.04
N LEU A 78 0.18 -11.11 -8.24
CA LEU A 78 0.46 -11.80 -9.51
C LEU A 78 -0.39 -11.27 -10.67
N LEU A 79 -1.67 -10.95 -10.42
CA LEU A 79 -2.55 -10.32 -11.41
C LEU A 79 -2.12 -8.87 -11.69
N ASP A 80 -1.57 -8.19 -10.70
CA ASP A 80 -1.05 -6.85 -10.86
C ASP A 80 0.15 -6.80 -11.80
N ILE A 81 1.15 -7.63 -11.52
CA ILE A 81 2.41 -7.67 -12.27
C ILE A 81 2.25 -8.29 -13.66
N SER A 82 1.20 -9.10 -13.89
CA SER A 82 0.86 -9.59 -15.23
C SER A 82 0.32 -8.49 -16.15
N GLY A 83 0.00 -7.32 -15.60
CA GLY A 83 -0.55 -6.18 -16.31
C GLY A 83 -2.08 -6.20 -16.42
N GLU A 84 -2.76 -7.14 -15.75
CA GLU A 84 -4.23 -7.23 -15.76
C GLU A 84 -4.88 -5.97 -15.17
N ASN A 85 -4.18 -5.29 -14.25
CA ASN A 85 -4.62 -4.05 -13.61
C ASN A 85 -3.77 -2.82 -14.00
N ALA A 86 -2.96 -2.91 -15.06
CA ALA A 86 -1.96 -1.89 -15.36
C ALA A 86 -2.58 -0.57 -15.86
N ASN A 87 -2.69 0.39 -14.94
CA ASN A 87 -2.69 1.83 -15.22
C ASN A 87 -1.42 2.47 -14.62
N TYR A 88 -0.28 1.79 -14.77
CA TYR A 88 1.01 2.23 -14.24
C TYR A 88 1.61 3.34 -15.11
N THR A 89 1.25 4.58 -14.83
CA THR A 89 2.06 5.72 -15.30
C THR A 89 3.34 5.77 -14.47
N ALA A 90 4.42 5.23 -15.01
CA ALA A 90 5.75 5.58 -14.56
C ALA A 90 5.99 7.05 -14.92
N GLY A 91 6.25 7.91 -13.95
CA GLY A 91 6.51 9.31 -14.23
C GLY A 91 6.97 10.08 -13.02
N CYS A 92 8.23 10.50 -13.03
CA CYS A 92 8.60 11.73 -12.36
C CYS A 92 7.77 12.85 -13.00
N HIS A 93 7.00 13.61 -12.22
CA HIS A 93 6.76 14.98 -12.67
C HIS A 93 8.14 15.63 -12.77
N GLU A 94 8.51 16.12 -13.95
CA GLU A 94 9.65 17.02 -14.05
C GLU A 94 9.39 18.16 -13.07
N LEU A 95 10.25 18.29 -12.06
CA LEU A 95 10.33 19.51 -11.28
C LEU A 95 10.70 20.59 -12.28
N SER A 96 9.71 21.36 -12.73
CA SER A 96 9.90 22.51 -13.59
C SER A 96 10.92 23.42 -12.89
N HIS A 97 12.05 23.59 -13.58
CA HIS A 97 13.16 24.46 -13.19
C HIS A 97 12.73 25.93 -13.15
#